data_AF-A0A816J956-F1
#
_entry.id   AF-A0A816J956-F1
#
_cell.length_a   1.000
_cell.length_b   1.000
_cell.length_c   1.000
_cell.angle_alpha   90.00
_cell.angle_beta   90.00
_cell.angle_gamma   90.00
#
_symmetry.space_group_name_H-M   'P 1'
#
loop_
_entity.id
_entity.type
_entity.pdbx_description
1 polymer ?
#
loop_
_entity_poly.entity_id
_entity_poly.type
_entity_poly.pdbx_seq_one_letter_code
_entity_poly.pdbx_strand_id
1 'polypeptide(L)'
;MAETLWIPKFLLIALVLIPFRVNSQCEFRFNRRNKVFEFNLASSVKNHPHGALSEDGFYRVEANSTVLWFQQLCDMLIFNHDPPRCVGCQDCGGPSHCGTSCSALLSENVRGYDVCTSLGHASSSKVDVIDKEDPGKGIIVKMLAGSSNPNCSLSVSVICQKNKVDGPLTLTKSGTCDYATELRHPSGCAVAISGHGSGWGWFSTLLIIILCLFGAYLLGGSLYRYFSLGIRGIEVIPNSDFWVTVPHRIQSCFGSLFQRFRGSSHGQQASYSRVN
;
A
#
# COMPACT_ATOMS: atom_id res chain seq x y z
N MET A 1 22.07 -27.02 36.38
CA MET A 1 22.49 -26.96 34.97
C MET A 1 21.24 -26.83 34.14
N ALA A 2 21.26 -25.90 33.18
CA ALA A 2 20.08 -25.22 32.65
C ALA A 2 19.16 -26.12 31.80
N GLU A 3 17.87 -26.04 32.11
CA GLU A 3 16.73 -26.58 31.36
C GLU A 3 16.64 -25.90 29.98
N THR A 4 16.91 -26.64 28.91
CA THR A 4 16.81 -26.15 27.53
C THR A 4 15.36 -26.16 27.07
N LEU A 5 14.74 -24.98 27.13
CA LEU A 5 13.44 -24.65 26.57
C LEU A 5 13.44 -24.89 25.04
N TRP A 6 12.99 -26.05 24.59
CA TRP A 6 12.88 -26.39 23.17
C TRP A 6 11.64 -25.71 22.57
N ILE A 7 11.75 -24.41 22.29
CA ILE A 7 10.75 -23.66 21.52
C ILE A 7 10.67 -24.32 20.13
N PRO A 8 9.50 -24.83 19.69
CA PRO A 8 9.38 -25.49 18.40
C PRO A 8 9.61 -24.44 17.30
N LYS A 9 10.66 -24.65 16.50
CA LYS A 9 11.03 -23.83 15.33
C LYS A 9 9.89 -23.61 14.32
N PHE A 10 8.80 -24.36 14.43
CA PHE A 10 7.56 -24.17 13.67
C PHE A 10 6.84 -22.84 13.97
N LEU A 11 6.95 -22.30 15.19
CA LEU A 11 6.29 -21.04 15.55
C LEU A 11 6.98 -19.82 14.89
N LEU A 12 8.27 -19.94 14.58
CA LEU A 12 9.05 -18.93 13.85
C LEU A 12 8.69 -18.89 12.35
N ILE A 13 8.34 -20.02 11.74
CA ILE A 13 8.00 -20.08 10.31
C ILE A 13 6.61 -19.48 10.05
N ALA A 14 5.66 -19.63 11.00
CA ALA A 14 4.34 -19.00 10.90
C ALA A 14 4.39 -17.46 11.01
N LEU A 15 5.39 -16.91 11.70
CA LEU A 15 5.62 -15.46 11.82
C LEU A 15 6.23 -14.83 10.56
N VAL A 16 6.90 -15.62 9.71
CA VAL A 16 7.55 -15.14 8.47
C VAL A 16 6.57 -14.98 7.30
N LEU A 17 5.35 -15.54 7.40
CA LEU A 17 4.33 -15.44 6.35
C LEU A 17 3.29 -14.33 6.59
N ILE A 18 3.47 -13.49 7.62
CA ILE A 18 2.71 -12.24 7.68
C ILE A 18 3.29 -11.35 6.59
N PRO A 19 2.56 -11.03 5.51
CA PRO A 19 3.02 -10.02 4.60
C PRO A 19 3.08 -8.73 5.42
N PHE A 20 4.29 -8.30 5.77
CA PHE A 20 4.52 -6.91 6.14
C PHE A 20 4.09 -6.08 4.94
N ARG A 21 2.82 -5.67 4.93
CA ARG A 21 2.37 -4.60 4.04
C ARG A 21 3.10 -3.37 4.54
N VAL A 22 4.19 -3.03 3.86
CA VAL A 22 4.79 -1.71 3.94
C VAL A 22 3.69 -0.77 3.45
N ASN A 23 3.04 -0.08 4.37
CA ASN A 23 2.08 0.95 4.05
C ASN A 23 2.90 2.06 3.37
N SER A 24 2.83 2.16 2.05
CA SER A 24 3.47 3.28 1.37
C SER A 24 2.76 4.55 1.86
N GLN A 25 3.51 5.56 2.30
CA GLN A 25 2.94 6.72 2.98
C GLN A 25 1.93 7.50 2.11
N CYS A 26 1.90 7.25 0.80
CA CYS A 26 1.02 7.88 -0.19
C CYS A 26 -0.14 7.02 -0.72
N GLU A 27 -0.42 5.87 -0.11
CA GLU A 27 -1.60 5.06 -0.42
C GLU A 27 -2.73 5.30 0.59
N PHE A 28 -3.86 5.81 0.09
CA PHE A 28 -5.04 6.11 0.89
C PHE A 28 -6.21 5.23 0.46
N ARG A 29 -6.93 4.71 1.44
CA ARG A 29 -8.09 3.83 1.22
C ARG A 29 -9.30 4.37 1.93
N PHE A 30 -10.39 4.50 1.19
CA PHE A 30 -11.67 4.95 1.70
C PHE A 30 -12.74 3.92 1.37
N ASN A 31 -13.44 3.42 2.40
CA ASN A 31 -14.50 2.45 2.21
C ASN A 31 -15.87 3.13 2.30
N ARG A 32 -16.70 2.97 1.26
CA ARG A 32 -18.08 3.48 1.25
C ARG A 32 -18.98 2.55 0.43
N ARG A 33 -20.13 2.19 1.00
CA ARG A 33 -21.17 1.35 0.35
C ARG A 33 -20.62 0.06 -0.29
N ASN A 34 -19.77 -0.67 0.46
CA ASN A 34 -19.12 -1.92 0.01
C ASN A 34 -18.18 -1.77 -1.21
N LYS A 35 -17.73 -0.54 -1.49
CA LYS A 35 -16.69 -0.24 -2.47
C LYS A 35 -15.49 0.37 -1.75
N VAL A 36 -14.30 -0.08 -2.14
CA VAL A 36 -13.05 0.47 -1.64
C VAL A 36 -12.50 1.39 -2.71
N PHE A 37 -12.36 2.67 -2.36
CA PHE A 37 -11.72 3.68 -3.18
C PHE A 37 -10.26 3.74 -2.76
N GLU A 38 -9.38 3.42 -3.70
CA GLU A 38 -7.94 3.50 -3.50
C GLU A 38 -7.39 4.72 -4.23
N PHE A 39 -6.60 5.50 -3.51
CA PHE A 39 -5.86 6.65 -4.03
C PHE A 39 -4.38 6.37 -3.83
N ASN A 40 -3.60 6.52 -4.89
CA ASN A 40 -2.15 6.42 -4.81
C ASN A 40 -1.53 7.64 -5.48
N LEU A 41 -1.08 8.59 -4.66
CA LEU A 41 -0.52 9.84 -5.16
C LEU A 41 0.85 9.64 -5.81
N ALA A 42 1.59 8.62 -5.38
CA ALA A 42 2.92 8.26 -5.90
C ALA A 42 2.86 7.32 -7.12
N SER A 43 1.67 6.84 -7.51
CA SER A 43 1.54 5.91 -8.64
C SER A 43 1.86 6.60 -9.97
N SER A 44 2.64 5.91 -10.80
CA SER A 44 2.97 6.35 -12.15
C SER A 44 1.71 6.45 -13.00
N VAL A 45 1.50 7.62 -13.62
CA VAL A 45 0.42 7.88 -14.57
C VAL A 45 1.04 8.21 -15.93
N LYS A 46 0.29 8.07 -17.01
CA LYS A 46 0.76 8.40 -18.36
C LYS A 46 1.41 9.79 -18.39
N ASN A 47 2.65 9.85 -18.86
CA ASN A 47 3.53 11.03 -18.92
C ASN A 47 4.01 11.59 -17.56
N HIS A 48 3.68 10.93 -16.43
CA HIS A 48 4.00 11.38 -15.07
C HIS A 48 4.50 10.17 -14.26
N PRO A 49 5.79 9.80 -14.37
CA PRO A 49 6.32 8.57 -13.76
C PRO A 49 6.29 8.60 -12.23
N HIS A 50 6.34 9.80 -11.64
CA HIS A 50 6.31 10.03 -10.20
C HIS A 50 4.90 10.37 -9.68
N GLY A 51 3.86 10.15 -10.51
CA GLY A 51 2.49 10.48 -10.16
C GLY A 51 2.35 11.97 -9.94
N ALA A 52 1.79 12.35 -8.80
CA ALA A 52 1.62 13.75 -8.43
C ALA A 52 2.76 14.28 -7.54
N LEU A 53 3.82 13.49 -7.33
CA LEU A 53 5.02 13.96 -6.62
C LEU A 53 5.74 14.97 -7.52
N SER A 54 6.29 16.02 -6.92
CA SER A 54 7.11 16.97 -7.66
C SER A 54 8.42 16.29 -8.07
N GLU A 55 8.80 16.43 -9.34
CA GLU A 55 10.06 15.91 -9.89
C GLU A 55 11.28 16.55 -9.22
N ASP A 56 11.15 17.83 -8.85
CA ASP A 56 12.20 18.62 -8.18
C ASP A 56 12.24 18.39 -6.66
N GLY A 57 11.38 17.52 -6.12
CA GLY A 57 11.31 17.22 -4.69
C GLY A 57 10.48 18.20 -3.85
N PHE A 58 9.91 19.24 -4.46
CA PHE A 58 8.93 20.13 -3.84
C PHE A 58 8.07 20.88 -4.86
N TYR A 59 6.86 21.29 -4.46
CA TYR A 59 6.07 22.31 -5.11
C TYR A 59 6.38 23.68 -4.52
N ARG A 60 6.39 24.71 -5.36
CA ARG A 60 6.61 26.10 -4.97
C ARG A 60 5.42 26.94 -5.42
N VAL A 61 4.79 27.63 -4.46
CA VAL A 61 3.65 28.52 -4.73
C VAL A 61 3.97 29.88 -4.15
N GLU A 62 3.86 30.92 -4.96
CA GLU A 62 4.09 32.30 -4.53
C GLU A 62 2.77 33.07 -4.52
N ALA A 63 2.47 33.75 -3.42
CA ALA A 63 1.36 34.68 -3.34
C ALA A 63 1.63 35.77 -2.29
N ASN A 64 1.33 37.02 -2.61
CA ASN A 64 1.36 38.15 -1.66
C ASN A 64 2.66 38.24 -0.83
N SER A 65 3.83 38.10 -1.47
CA SER A 65 5.15 38.10 -0.81
C SER A 65 5.40 36.94 0.17
N THR A 66 4.57 35.89 0.09
CA THR A 66 4.79 34.61 0.76
C THR A 66 5.14 33.54 -0.27
N VAL A 67 6.07 32.67 0.09
CA VAL A 67 6.46 31.51 -0.71
C VAL A 67 6.18 30.27 0.11
N LEU A 68 5.34 29.40 -0.43
CA LEU A 68 5.03 28.10 0.15
C LEU A 68 5.80 27.02 -0.60
N TRP A 69 6.58 26.23 0.13
CA TRP A 69 7.15 24.98 -0.34
C TRP A 69 6.47 23.81 0.34
N PHE A 70 6.07 22.81 -0.43
CA PHE A 70 5.62 21.54 0.13
C PHE A 70 5.96 20.42 -0.84
N GLN A 71 6.47 19.31 -0.33
CA GLN A 71 6.52 18.08 -1.14
C GLN A 71 5.14 17.45 -1.10
N GLN A 72 4.81 16.57 -2.07
CA GLN A 72 3.48 15.98 -2.14
C GLN A 72 3.21 15.00 -0.98
N LEU A 73 2.96 15.58 0.18
CA LEU A 73 2.10 15.20 1.29
C LEU A 73 2.44 13.98 2.13
N CYS A 74 3.31 13.10 1.62
CA CYS A 74 3.72 11.88 2.30
C CYS A 74 5.23 11.61 2.16
N ASP A 75 5.99 12.67 1.85
CA ASP A 75 7.44 12.66 1.93
C ASP A 75 7.96 13.98 2.51
N MET A 76 9.24 14.02 2.83
CA MET A 76 9.95 15.21 3.28
C MET A 76 10.32 16.09 2.09
N LEU A 77 10.45 17.39 2.34
CA LEU A 77 11.00 18.33 1.38
C LEU A 77 12.48 18.01 1.11
N ILE A 78 12.86 18.00 -0.16
CA ILE A 78 14.25 17.78 -0.59
C ILE A 78 14.69 18.98 -1.44
N PHE A 79 15.68 19.72 -0.94
CA PHE A 79 16.30 20.82 -1.68
C PHE A 79 17.65 20.36 -2.24
N ASN A 80 17.72 20.18 -3.56
CA ASN A 80 18.96 19.73 -4.21
C ASN A 80 19.94 20.89 -4.45
N HIS A 81 19.40 22.08 -4.76
CA HIS A 81 20.16 23.32 -4.95
C HIS A 81 19.48 24.46 -4.19
N ASP A 82 20.28 25.29 -3.51
CA ASP A 82 19.88 26.51 -2.82
C ASP A 82 18.68 26.37 -1.84
N PRO A 83 18.88 25.77 -0.65
CA PRO A 83 17.84 25.72 0.37
C PRO A 83 17.45 27.14 0.82
N PRO A 84 16.18 27.34 1.23
CA PRO A 84 15.69 28.64 1.68
C PRO A 84 16.48 29.13 2.90
N ARG A 85 17.02 30.34 2.80
CA ARG A 85 17.73 31.00 3.89
C ARG A 85 16.78 31.95 4.61
N CYS A 86 16.22 31.48 5.71
CA CYS A 86 15.22 32.21 6.47
C CYS A 86 15.39 31.94 7.97
N VAL A 87 14.96 32.89 8.78
CA VAL A 87 14.99 32.77 10.25
C VAL A 87 13.76 31.99 10.75
N GLY A 88 13.89 31.22 11.83
CA GLY A 88 12.76 30.50 12.43
C GLY A 88 12.61 29.01 12.06
N CYS A 89 13.62 28.40 11.43
CA CYS A 89 13.52 27.03 10.92
C CYS A 89 13.93 25.90 11.89
N GLN A 90 13.79 26.12 13.20
CA GLN A 90 14.29 25.18 14.23
C GLN A 90 13.63 23.79 14.12
N ASP A 91 12.34 23.76 13.80
CA ASP A 91 11.52 22.53 13.75
C ASP A 91 11.51 21.86 12.35
N CYS A 92 12.32 22.36 11.41
CA CYS A 92 12.42 21.85 10.04
C CYS A 92 13.86 21.82 9.52
N GLY A 93 14.76 21.17 10.26
CA GLY A 93 16.16 20.95 9.85
C GLY A 93 17.15 22.03 10.31
N GLY A 94 16.67 23.10 10.94
CA GLY A 94 17.51 24.14 11.54
C GLY A 94 17.92 25.25 10.56
N PRO A 95 18.74 26.22 11.02
CA PRO A 95 19.07 27.43 10.25
C PRO A 95 19.95 27.20 9.02
N SER A 96 20.72 26.10 8.95
CA SER A 96 21.61 25.79 7.82
C SER A 96 20.98 24.86 6.77
N HIS A 97 20.00 24.04 7.15
CA HIS A 97 19.33 23.06 6.29
C HIS A 97 17.82 23.16 6.41
N CYS A 98 17.32 24.40 6.39
CA CYS A 98 15.89 24.67 6.50
C CYS A 98 15.14 23.98 5.36
N GLY A 99 14.09 23.24 5.71
CA GLY A 99 13.29 22.53 4.73
C GLY A 99 13.67 21.06 4.54
N THR A 100 14.60 20.47 5.29
CA THR A 100 14.99 19.06 5.10
C THR A 100 14.26 18.07 6.02
N SER A 101 13.63 18.56 7.09
CA SER A 101 12.98 17.71 8.12
C SER A 101 11.48 17.95 8.27
N CYS A 102 10.86 18.69 7.35
CA CYS A 102 9.41 18.90 7.30
C CYS A 102 8.89 18.66 5.89
N SER A 103 7.58 18.52 5.76
CA SER A 103 6.91 18.26 4.48
C SER A 103 6.32 19.54 3.87
N ALA A 104 6.14 20.58 4.68
CA ALA A 104 5.64 21.88 4.25
C ALA A 104 6.30 23.03 5.03
N LEU A 105 6.70 24.06 4.31
CA LEU A 105 7.42 25.23 4.79
C LEU A 105 6.87 26.49 4.14
N LEU A 106 6.59 27.52 4.93
CA LEU A 106 6.19 28.84 4.46
C LEU A 106 7.31 29.85 4.75
N SER A 107 7.71 30.64 3.76
CA SER A 107 8.49 31.86 3.96
C SER A 107 7.62 33.08 3.74
N GLU A 108 7.67 34.03 4.67
CA GLU A 108 7.05 35.33 4.56
C GLU A 108 8.11 36.42 4.72
N ASN A 109 8.12 37.39 3.81
CA ASN A 109 9.02 38.52 3.92
C ASN A 109 8.46 39.53 4.94
N VAL A 110 9.09 39.61 6.10
CA VAL A 110 8.73 40.55 7.16
C VAL A 110 9.80 41.62 7.24
N ARG A 111 9.46 42.86 6.84
CA ARG A 111 10.35 44.03 6.98
C ARG A 111 11.73 43.85 6.33
N GLY A 112 11.81 43.14 5.19
CA GLY A 112 13.03 42.98 4.41
C GLY A 112 13.87 41.75 4.73
N TYR A 113 13.41 40.85 5.62
CA TYR A 113 14.01 39.54 5.84
C TYR A 113 12.95 38.43 5.77
N ASP A 114 13.38 37.25 5.34
CA ASP A 114 12.51 36.09 5.17
C ASP A 114 12.40 35.29 6.46
N VAL A 115 11.17 35.13 6.95
CA VAL A 115 10.83 34.33 8.15
C VAL A 115 10.16 33.04 7.71
N CYS A 116 10.74 31.92 8.13
CA CYS A 116 10.20 30.60 7.84
C CYS A 116 9.36 30.05 8.98
N THR A 117 8.22 29.48 8.62
CA THR A 117 7.30 28.78 9.50
C THR A 117 7.05 27.38 8.94
N SER A 118 7.28 26.34 9.75
CA SER A 118 6.93 24.97 9.39
C SER A 118 5.41 24.79 9.47
N LEU A 119 4.80 24.28 8.41
CA LEU A 119 3.34 24.07 8.34
C LEU A 119 2.94 22.60 8.52
N GLY A 120 3.90 21.67 8.52
CA GLY A 120 3.57 20.25 8.62
C GLY A 120 4.73 19.28 8.47
N HIS A 121 4.59 18.13 9.11
CA HIS A 121 5.49 16.99 9.01
C HIS A 121 4.75 15.81 8.34
N ALA A 122 5.49 14.90 7.70
CA ALA A 122 4.91 13.72 7.06
C ALA A 122 4.07 12.88 8.04
N SER A 123 4.51 12.79 9.30
CA SER A 123 3.83 12.06 10.38
C SER A 123 2.54 12.71 10.89
N SER A 124 2.36 14.03 10.69
CA SER A 124 1.16 14.76 11.12
C SER A 124 0.14 14.98 10.00
N SER A 125 0.35 14.35 8.84
CA SER A 125 -0.58 14.40 7.71
C SER A 125 -1.84 13.57 7.99
N LYS A 126 -3.00 14.17 7.71
CA LYS A 126 -4.31 13.52 7.75
C LYS A 126 -4.97 13.68 6.39
N VAL A 127 -5.53 12.59 5.87
CA VAL A 127 -6.18 12.60 4.55
C VAL A 127 -7.66 12.38 4.72
N ASP A 128 -8.43 13.26 4.09
CA ASP A 128 -9.88 13.19 3.98
C ASP A 128 -10.29 13.25 2.51
N VAL A 129 -11.54 12.93 2.22
CA VAL A 129 -12.12 13.01 0.87
C VAL A 129 -12.73 14.41 0.68
N ILE A 130 -12.52 15.04 -0.48
CA ILE A 130 -13.08 16.37 -0.78
C ILE A 130 -14.61 16.36 -0.69
N ASP A 131 -15.23 15.35 -1.29
CA ASP A 131 -16.66 15.15 -1.28
C ASP A 131 -16.97 13.73 -0.84
N LYS A 132 -17.68 13.61 0.28
CA LYS A 132 -18.08 12.31 0.80
C LYS A 132 -19.07 11.62 -0.16
N GLU A 133 -19.97 12.37 -0.80
CA GLU A 133 -20.97 11.82 -1.72
C GLU A 133 -20.34 11.36 -3.03
N ASP A 134 -19.36 12.10 -3.54
CA ASP A 134 -18.57 11.75 -4.71
C ASP A 134 -17.07 11.62 -4.38
N PRO A 135 -16.63 10.45 -3.88
CA PRO A 135 -15.21 10.21 -3.60
C PRO A 135 -14.33 10.23 -4.86
N GLY A 136 -14.91 10.17 -6.06
CA GLY A 136 -14.16 10.28 -7.31
C GLY A 136 -13.61 11.69 -7.57
N LYS A 137 -14.12 12.71 -6.87
CA LYS A 137 -13.74 14.12 -7.05
C LYS A 137 -12.30 14.43 -6.61
N GLY A 138 -11.79 13.71 -5.63
CA GLY A 138 -10.41 13.85 -5.14
C GLY A 138 -10.30 13.79 -3.61
N ILE A 139 -9.10 14.04 -3.12
CA ILE A 139 -8.76 13.98 -1.69
C ILE A 139 -8.18 15.31 -1.21
N ILE A 140 -8.35 15.58 0.07
CA ILE A 140 -7.75 16.72 0.77
C ILE A 140 -6.78 16.18 1.81
N VAL A 141 -5.55 16.65 1.76
CA VAL A 141 -4.55 16.31 2.76
C VAL A 141 -4.30 17.51 3.64
N LYS A 142 -4.59 17.35 4.93
CA LYS A 142 -4.37 18.35 5.96
C LYS A 142 -3.13 18.01 6.77
N MET A 143 -2.22 18.96 6.86
CA MET A 143 -1.03 18.90 7.70
C MET A 143 -1.15 19.86 8.87
N LEU A 144 -0.52 19.49 9.97
CA LEU A 144 -0.48 20.29 11.19
C LEU A 144 0.96 20.49 11.62
N ALA A 145 1.33 21.73 11.95
CA ALA A 145 2.59 22.01 12.61
C ALA A 145 2.56 21.41 14.03
N GLY A 146 3.52 20.54 14.36
CA GLY A 146 3.53 19.80 15.62
C GLY A 146 3.95 20.60 16.86
N SER A 147 4.44 21.84 16.70
CA SER A 147 5.18 22.57 17.75
C SER A 147 4.92 24.08 17.82
N SER A 148 4.39 24.71 16.77
CA SER A 148 4.18 26.17 16.76
C SER A 148 2.83 26.54 17.39
N ASN A 149 2.83 27.51 18.31
CA ASN A 149 1.62 28.18 18.77
C ASN A 149 1.58 29.56 18.07
N PRO A 150 0.61 29.87 17.18
CA PRO A 150 -0.60 29.10 16.86
C PRO A 150 -0.35 27.85 16.01
N ASN A 151 -1.22 26.85 16.16
CA ASN A 151 -1.20 25.60 15.38
C ASN A 151 -1.54 25.90 13.92
N CYS A 152 -0.53 26.27 13.13
CA CYS A 152 -0.66 26.48 11.71
C CYS A 152 -1.01 25.18 10.99
N SER A 153 -1.86 25.26 9.96
CA SER A 153 -2.23 24.10 9.17
C SER A 153 -2.13 24.38 7.67
N LEU A 154 -1.76 23.36 6.90
CA LEU A 154 -1.76 23.40 5.45
C LEU A 154 -2.74 22.35 4.92
N SER A 155 -3.69 22.76 4.09
CA SER A 155 -4.65 21.89 3.44
C SER A 155 -4.43 21.89 1.93
N VAL A 156 -3.98 20.77 1.38
CA VAL A 156 -3.76 20.60 -0.06
C VAL A 156 -4.88 19.75 -0.63
N SER A 157 -5.69 20.34 -1.52
CA SER A 157 -6.76 19.64 -2.22
C SER A 157 -6.23 19.10 -3.55
N VAL A 158 -6.19 17.77 -3.70
CA VAL A 158 -5.81 17.09 -4.94
C VAL A 158 -7.08 16.70 -5.69
N ILE A 159 -7.42 17.50 -6.70
CA ILE A 159 -8.63 17.36 -7.51
C ILE A 159 -8.36 16.41 -8.67
N CYS A 160 -9.25 15.43 -8.86
CA CYS A 160 -9.17 14.48 -9.97
C CYS A 160 -9.37 15.20 -11.32
N GLN A 161 -8.34 15.14 -12.18
CA GLN A 161 -8.43 15.61 -13.56
C GLN A 161 -7.67 14.66 -14.51
N LYS A 162 -8.40 14.03 -15.44
CA LYS A 162 -7.82 12.98 -16.31
C LYS A 162 -6.95 13.52 -17.46
N ASN A 163 -7.28 14.69 -17.99
CA ASN A 163 -6.76 15.15 -19.29
C ASN A 163 -5.75 16.30 -19.19
N LYS A 164 -5.60 16.91 -18.01
CA LYS A 164 -4.74 18.07 -17.80
C LYS A 164 -4.15 17.99 -16.40
N VAL A 165 -2.89 18.38 -16.29
CA VAL A 165 -2.19 18.57 -15.03
C VAL A 165 -2.03 20.07 -14.85
N ASP A 166 -2.61 20.58 -13.77
CA ASP A 166 -2.42 21.95 -13.34
C ASP A 166 -1.69 21.90 -12.00
N GLY A 167 -0.49 22.47 -11.95
CA GLY A 167 0.29 22.63 -10.72
C GLY A 167 -0.45 23.50 -9.68
N PRO A 168 0.06 23.56 -8.44
CA PRO A 168 -0.58 24.33 -7.40
C PRO A 168 -0.45 25.82 -7.69
N LEU A 169 -1.54 26.45 -8.11
CA LEU A 169 -1.53 27.83 -8.61
C LEU A 169 -2.08 28.83 -7.59
N THR A 170 -2.89 28.36 -6.64
CA THR A 170 -3.60 29.21 -5.69
C THR A 170 -3.12 28.95 -4.28
N LEU A 171 -2.81 30.03 -3.57
CA LEU A 171 -2.55 30.02 -2.13
C LEU A 171 -3.58 30.91 -1.45
N THR A 172 -4.51 30.30 -0.73
CA THR A 172 -5.51 31.01 0.06
C THR A 172 -5.18 30.88 1.53
N LYS A 173 -5.06 32.01 2.22
CA LYS A 173 -4.93 32.06 3.68
C LYS A 173 -6.31 32.23 4.30
N SER A 174 -6.66 31.32 5.20
CA SER A 174 -7.87 31.33 6.01
C SER A 174 -7.50 31.54 7.49
N GLY A 175 -8.28 32.33 8.21
CA GLY A 175 -8.03 32.61 9.62
C GLY A 175 -6.67 33.25 9.89
N THR A 176 -6.00 32.82 10.97
CA THR A 176 -4.69 33.37 11.40
C THR A 176 -3.50 32.69 10.72
N CYS A 177 -3.53 31.36 10.56
CA CYS A 177 -2.41 30.57 10.02
C CYS A 177 -2.84 29.28 9.29
N ASP A 178 -4.04 29.26 8.72
CA ASP A 178 -4.49 28.13 7.90
C ASP A 178 -4.27 28.46 6.42
N TYR A 179 -3.49 27.64 5.74
CA TYR A 179 -3.21 27.80 4.32
C TYR A 179 -3.90 26.69 3.54
N ALA A 180 -4.47 27.04 2.39
CA ALA A 180 -5.06 26.08 1.47
C ALA A 180 -4.56 26.29 0.05
N THR A 181 -4.31 25.19 -0.64
CA THR A 181 -3.89 25.18 -2.04
C THR A 181 -4.55 24.04 -2.79
N GLU A 182 -4.75 24.22 -4.09
CA GLU A 182 -5.42 23.26 -4.96
C GLU A 182 -4.46 22.79 -6.05
N LEU A 183 -4.37 21.48 -6.23
CA LEU A 183 -3.59 20.81 -7.27
C LEU A 183 -4.54 19.96 -8.11
N ARG A 184 -4.41 20.01 -9.44
CA ARG A 184 -5.23 19.17 -10.33
C ARG A 184 -4.33 18.14 -11.00
N HIS A 185 -4.56 16.87 -10.68
CA HIS A 185 -3.73 15.77 -11.17
C HIS A 185 -4.56 14.50 -11.41
N PRO A 186 -4.24 13.68 -12.43
CA PRO A 186 -4.92 12.40 -12.66
C PRO A 186 -4.71 11.39 -11.52
N SER A 187 -3.61 11.47 -10.76
CA SER A 187 -3.39 10.64 -9.56
C SER A 187 -4.37 10.94 -8.42
N GLY A 188 -5.09 12.07 -8.47
CA GLY A 188 -6.18 12.37 -7.54
C GLY A 188 -7.47 11.58 -7.83
N CYS A 189 -7.54 10.87 -8.96
CA CYS A 189 -8.71 10.09 -9.32
C CYS A 189 -8.72 8.74 -8.59
N ALA A 190 -9.79 8.49 -7.84
CA ALA A 190 -9.98 7.23 -7.12
C ALA A 190 -10.10 6.05 -8.08
N VAL A 191 -9.40 4.95 -7.79
CA VAL A 191 -9.70 3.65 -8.38
C VAL A 191 -10.74 2.97 -7.49
N ALA A 192 -11.98 2.89 -7.99
CA ALA A 192 -13.04 2.19 -7.29
C ALA A 192 -12.86 0.69 -7.50
N ILE A 193 -12.23 0.03 -6.54
CA ILE A 193 -12.20 -1.42 -6.48
C ILE A 193 -13.53 -1.83 -5.86
N SER A 194 -14.38 -2.50 -6.65
CA SER A 194 -15.51 -3.21 -6.08
C SER A 194 -14.95 -4.10 -4.99
N GLY A 195 -15.42 -3.91 -3.75
CA GLY A 195 -15.09 -4.74 -2.61
C GLY A 195 -15.68 -6.12 -2.83
N HIS A 196 -15.16 -6.84 -3.83
CA HIS A 196 -15.11 -8.28 -3.77
C HIS A 196 -14.15 -8.51 -2.64
N GLY A 197 -14.68 -8.59 -1.41
CA GLY A 197 -13.94 -9.14 -0.32
C GLY A 197 -13.31 -10.40 -0.89
N SER A 198 -12.00 -10.42 -0.97
CA SER A 198 -11.26 -11.67 -1.02
C SER A 198 -11.54 -12.31 0.33
N GLY A 199 -12.77 -12.78 0.50
CA GLY A 199 -13.13 -13.71 1.55
C GLY A 199 -12.16 -14.83 1.30
N TRP A 200 -11.20 -14.93 2.19
CA TRP A 200 -10.49 -16.15 2.46
C TRP A 200 -11.59 -17.19 2.64
N GLY A 201 -12.00 -17.82 1.55
CA GLY A 201 -13.25 -18.56 1.51
C GLY A 201 -13.17 -19.67 2.55
N TRP A 202 -14.33 -20.12 3.02
CA TRP A 202 -14.44 -21.34 3.83
C TRP A 202 -13.58 -22.51 3.29
N PHE A 203 -13.40 -22.56 1.96
CA PHE A 203 -12.51 -23.50 1.30
C PHE A 203 -11.03 -23.36 1.69
N SER A 204 -10.52 -22.13 1.78
CA SER A 204 -9.12 -21.91 2.14
C SER A 204 -8.90 -22.06 3.65
N THR A 205 -9.88 -21.69 4.51
CA THR A 205 -9.80 -22.04 5.93
C THR A 205 -9.86 -23.55 6.16
N LEU A 206 -10.74 -24.27 5.45
CA LEU A 206 -10.84 -25.73 5.47
C LEU A 206 -9.55 -26.40 4.94
N LEU A 207 -8.97 -25.89 3.86
CA LEU A 207 -7.69 -26.37 3.31
C LEU A 207 -6.56 -26.27 4.34
N ILE A 208 -6.49 -25.16 5.08
CA ILE A 208 -5.48 -24.94 6.12
C ILE A 208 -5.69 -25.90 7.28
N ILE A 209 -6.94 -26.09 7.73
CA ILE A 209 -7.25 -27.05 8.80
C ILE A 209 -6.82 -28.46 8.39
N ILE A 210 -7.10 -28.88 7.14
CA ILE A 210 -6.66 -30.19 6.63
C ILE A 210 -5.13 -30.29 6.62
N LEU A 211 -4.43 -29.27 6.14
CA LEU A 211 -2.96 -29.26 6.12
C LEU A 211 -2.36 -29.29 7.53
N CYS A 212 -2.95 -28.59 8.49
CA CYS A 212 -2.53 -28.61 9.90
C CYS A 212 -2.75 -29.98 10.54
N LEU A 213 -3.91 -30.61 10.34
CA LEU A 213 -4.20 -31.96 10.84
C LEU A 213 -3.26 -33.00 10.20
N PHE A 214 -3.00 -32.87 8.89
CA PHE A 214 -2.07 -33.73 8.18
C PHE A 214 -0.62 -33.57 8.70
N GLY A 215 -0.18 -32.34 8.93
CA GLY A 215 1.12 -32.05 9.53
C GLY A 215 1.26 -32.64 10.94
N ALA A 216 0.23 -32.47 11.79
CA ALA A 216 0.20 -33.05 13.13
C ALA A 216 0.23 -34.59 13.10
N TYR A 217 -0.50 -35.21 12.17
CA TYR A 217 -0.48 -36.65 11.98
C TYR A 217 0.90 -37.17 11.57
N LEU A 218 1.53 -36.55 10.58
CA LEU A 218 2.86 -36.94 10.12
C LEU A 218 3.91 -36.74 11.22
N LEU A 219 3.94 -35.57 11.86
CA LEU A 219 4.92 -35.25 12.91
C LEU A 219 4.72 -36.12 14.15
N GLY A 220 3.49 -36.21 14.67
CA GLY A 220 3.17 -37.00 15.86
C GLY A 220 3.40 -38.49 15.64
N GLY A 221 2.97 -39.03 14.50
CA GLY A 221 3.18 -40.44 14.18
C GLY A 221 4.65 -40.77 13.89
N SER A 222 5.39 -39.86 13.26
CA SER A 222 6.85 -40.02 13.07
C SER A 222 7.59 -40.00 14.41
N LEU A 223 7.24 -39.06 15.31
CA LEU A 223 7.84 -38.95 16.63
C LEU A 223 7.57 -40.20 17.49
N TYR A 224 6.33 -40.68 17.48
CA TYR A 224 5.94 -41.90 18.18
C TYR A 224 6.69 -43.13 17.64
N ARG A 225 6.77 -43.32 16.32
CA ARG A 225 7.47 -44.45 15.72
C ARG A 225 8.99 -44.38 15.91
N TYR A 226 9.55 -43.17 15.89
CA TYR A 226 10.97 -42.96 16.11
C TYR A 226 11.39 -43.25 17.56
N PHE A 227 10.63 -42.75 18.55
CA PHE A 227 10.98 -42.90 19.97
C PHE A 227 10.49 -44.21 20.60
N SER A 228 9.27 -44.68 20.27
CA SER A 228 8.70 -45.88 20.90
C SER A 228 9.02 -47.19 20.18
N LEU A 229 9.27 -47.16 18.86
CA LEU A 229 9.56 -48.38 18.07
C LEU A 229 11.01 -48.44 17.57
N GLY A 230 11.81 -47.38 17.74
CA GLY A 230 13.23 -47.35 17.38
C GLY A 230 13.54 -47.51 15.89
N ILE A 231 12.52 -47.39 15.04
CA ILE A 231 12.62 -47.58 13.58
C ILE A 231 13.37 -46.37 13.00
N ARG A 232 14.38 -46.63 12.17
CA ARG A 232 15.19 -45.60 11.51
C ARG A 232 15.08 -45.79 9.99
N GLY A 233 14.81 -44.70 9.27
CA GLY A 233 14.72 -44.69 7.81
C GLY A 233 13.41 -44.10 7.28
N ILE A 234 13.13 -44.33 6.00
CA ILE A 234 11.95 -43.80 5.27
C ILE A 234 10.62 -44.34 5.81
N GLU A 235 10.64 -45.46 6.55
CA GLU A 235 9.47 -46.10 7.16
C GLU A 235 8.97 -45.43 8.45
N VAL A 236 9.68 -44.39 8.93
CA VAL A 236 9.24 -43.58 10.08
C VAL A 236 7.92 -42.85 9.77
N ILE A 237 7.66 -42.55 8.49
CA ILE A 237 6.45 -41.87 8.03
C ILE A 237 5.24 -42.82 8.17
N PRO A 238 4.19 -42.44 8.92
CA PRO A 238 2.98 -43.25 9.04
C PRO A 238 2.27 -43.44 7.69
N ASN A 239 2.06 -44.70 7.29
CA ASN A 239 1.39 -45.09 6.04
C ASN A 239 2.08 -44.57 4.76
N SER A 240 3.42 -44.60 4.72
CA SER A 240 4.23 -44.16 3.58
C SER A 240 3.78 -44.73 2.22
N ASP A 241 3.47 -46.03 2.17
CA ASP A 241 3.07 -46.72 0.93
C ASP A 241 1.76 -46.16 0.35
N PHE A 242 0.85 -45.74 1.22
CA PHE A 242 -0.37 -45.06 0.80
C PHE A 242 -0.03 -43.68 0.19
N TRP A 243 0.77 -42.87 0.89
CA TRP A 243 1.10 -41.51 0.45
C TRP A 243 1.88 -41.46 -0.86
N VAL A 244 2.72 -42.45 -1.15
CA VAL A 244 3.44 -42.57 -2.43
C VAL A 244 2.47 -42.77 -3.60
N THR A 245 1.31 -43.42 -3.39
CA THR A 245 0.32 -43.66 -4.44
C THR A 245 -0.66 -42.52 -4.67
N VAL A 246 -0.78 -41.57 -3.74
CA VAL A 246 -1.73 -40.44 -3.82
C VAL A 246 -1.47 -39.50 -5.01
N PRO A 247 -0.23 -39.05 -5.31
CA PRO A 247 0.05 -38.16 -6.43
C PRO A 247 -0.41 -38.74 -7.78
N HIS A 248 -0.16 -40.03 -7.99
CA HIS A 248 -0.55 -40.74 -9.21
C HIS A 248 -2.08 -40.81 -9.39
N ARG A 249 -2.83 -40.99 -8.30
CA ARG A 249 -4.31 -41.02 -8.37
C ARG A 249 -4.91 -39.64 -8.66
N ILE A 250 -4.33 -38.58 -8.10
CA ILE A 250 -4.78 -37.20 -8.33
C ILE A 250 -4.52 -36.79 -9.79
N GLN A 251 -3.35 -37.13 -10.34
CA GLN A 251 -3.01 -36.86 -11.74
C GLN A 251 -4.00 -37.51 -12.71
N SER A 252 -4.35 -38.78 -12.49
CA SER A 252 -5.35 -39.48 -13.32
C SER A 252 -6.75 -38.86 -13.22
N CYS A 253 -7.14 -38.42 -12.02
CA CYS A 253 -8.43 -37.75 -11.82
C CYS A 253 -8.47 -36.39 -12.54
N PHE A 254 -7.43 -35.57 -12.41
CA PHE A 254 -7.32 -34.29 -13.13
C PHE A 254 -7.22 -34.47 -14.64
N GLY A 255 -6.49 -35.47 -15.13
CA GLY A 255 -6.39 -35.78 -16.55
C GLY A 255 -7.76 -36.11 -17.17
N SER A 256 -8.56 -36.93 -16.49
CA SER A 256 -9.92 -37.27 -16.93
C SER A 256 -10.89 -36.07 -16.85
N LEU A 257 -10.77 -35.23 -15.83
CA LEU A 257 -11.55 -33.98 -15.71
C LEU A 257 -11.17 -32.99 -16.81
N PHE A 258 -9.87 -32.80 -17.07
CA PHE A 258 -9.38 -31.87 -18.09
C PHE A 258 -9.73 -32.35 -19.50
N GLN A 259 -9.71 -33.66 -19.76
CA GLN A 259 -10.22 -34.25 -20.99
C GLN A 259 -11.73 -34.05 -21.16
N ARG A 260 -12.52 -34.14 -20.07
CA ARG A 260 -13.96 -33.91 -20.10
C ARG A 260 -14.34 -32.44 -20.29
N PHE A 261 -13.54 -31.51 -19.76
CA PHE A 261 -13.69 -30.07 -19.99
C PHE A 261 -13.16 -29.62 -21.37
N ARG A 262 -12.16 -30.31 -21.94
CA ARG A 262 -11.58 -30.00 -23.26
C ARG A 262 -12.25 -30.75 -24.42
N GLY A 263 -13.06 -31.78 -24.13
CA GLY A 263 -13.64 -32.72 -25.10
C GLY A 263 -15.05 -32.39 -25.60
N SER A 264 -15.43 -31.11 -25.72
CA SER A 264 -16.70 -30.68 -26.36
C SER A 264 -16.46 -29.68 -27.50
N SER A 265 -15.44 -29.94 -28.32
CA SER A 265 -15.20 -29.18 -29.57
C SER A 265 -14.59 -30.06 -30.66
N HIS A 266 -15.01 -31.32 -30.77
CA HIS A 266 -14.73 -32.13 -31.94
C HIS A 266 -16.05 -32.37 -32.67
N GLY A 267 -16.26 -31.61 -33.75
CA GLY A 267 -17.44 -31.68 -34.59
C GLY A 267 -17.69 -33.10 -35.08
N GLN A 268 -18.96 -33.50 -35.00
CA GLN A 268 -19.46 -34.69 -35.67
C GLN A 268 -19.35 -34.49 -37.19
N GLN A 269 -18.33 -35.09 -37.80
CA GLN A 269 -18.30 -35.32 -39.24
C GLN A 269 -18.55 -36.81 -39.46
N ALA A 270 -19.83 -37.19 -39.32
CA ALA A 270 -20.29 -38.51 -39.71
C ALA A 270 -20.29 -38.60 -41.24
N SER A 271 -19.32 -39.31 -41.79
CA SER A 271 -19.23 -39.62 -43.21
C SER A 271 -20.23 -40.75 -43.53
N TYR A 272 -21.33 -40.41 -44.21
CA TYR A 272 -22.25 -41.41 -44.76
C TYR A 272 -21.60 -42.04 -46.01
N SER A 273 -21.44 -43.37 -45.98
CA SER A 273 -21.11 -44.16 -47.17
C SER A 273 -22.28 -44.11 -48.16
N ARG A 274 -22.02 -43.59 -49.38
CA ARG A 274 -22.91 -43.78 -50.52
C ARG A 274 -22.76 -45.22 -50.99
N VAL A 275 -23.82 -46.00 -50.84
CA VAL A 275 -23.97 -47.32 -51.47
C VAL A 275 -24.32 -47.07 -52.93
N ASN A 276 -23.52 -47.62 -53.84
CA ASN A 276 -23.87 -47.82 -55.25
C ASN A 276 -23.71 -49.30 -55.57
#